data_AF-A0ABC8UHS8-F1
#
_entry.id   AF-A0ABC8UHS8-F1
#
_cell.length_a   1.000
_cell.length_b   1.000
_cell.length_c   1.000
_cell.angle_alpha   90.00
_cell.angle_beta   90.00
_cell.angle_gamma   90.00
#
_symmetry.space_group_name_H-M   'P 1'
#
loop_
_entity.id
_entity.type
_entity.pdbx_description
1 polymer ?
#
loop_
_entity_poly.entity_id
_entity_poly.type
_entity_poly.pdbx_seq_one_letter_code
_entity_poly.pdbx_strand_id
1 'polypeptide(L)'
;MKRAQEEIEIKVGKNKWVEESDINNLVYLQAIVKETLRLYPPGPLSVPHEAMEDCNVGGYHIPKGTRLLVNVWKLHRDPRIWSDPETFMPERFLTNHTEVDVGGQQFEYTPFGSGRRSCPGMTFAMQVTHLTLARLLQGFDFKTPADAPVDMTEGLGITLPKATPVHVLITPRLSSELYG
;
A
#
# COMPACT_ATOMS: atom_id res chain seq x y z
N MET A 1 6.87 -4.65 -11.78
CA MET A 1 5.85 -4.89 -12.83
C MET A 1 5.99 -6.28 -13.44
N LYS A 2 7.04 -6.58 -14.22
CA LYS A 2 7.24 -7.88 -14.91
C LYS A 2 7.01 -9.11 -14.02
N ARG A 3 7.67 -9.17 -12.86
CA ARG A 3 7.53 -10.29 -11.92
C ARG A 3 6.09 -10.54 -11.44
N ALA A 4 5.28 -9.49 -11.25
CA ALA A 4 3.87 -9.64 -10.88
C ALA A 4 3.00 -10.08 -12.07
N GLN A 5 3.32 -9.59 -13.27
CA GLN A 5 2.66 -10.03 -14.49
C GLN A 5 2.95 -11.53 -14.78
N GLU A 6 4.18 -11.97 -14.55
CA GLU A 6 4.59 -13.38 -14.65
C GLU A 6 3.87 -14.25 -13.60
N GLU A 7 3.79 -13.78 -12.36
CA GLU A 7 3.02 -14.47 -11.30
C GLU A 7 1.55 -14.66 -11.71
N ILE A 8 0.89 -13.61 -12.19
CA ILE A 8 -0.50 -13.69 -12.65
C ILE A 8 -0.65 -14.67 -13.81
N GLU A 9 0.26 -14.62 -14.78
CA GLU A 9 0.22 -15.52 -15.93
C GLU A 9 0.39 -17.00 -15.51
N ILE A 10 1.30 -17.28 -14.58
CA ILE A 10 1.53 -18.64 -14.07
C ILE A 10 0.33 -19.15 -13.25
N LYS A 11 -0.27 -18.29 -12.42
CA LYS A 11 -1.33 -18.70 -11.47
C LYS A 11 -2.73 -18.69 -12.06
N VAL A 12 -3.01 -17.81 -13.01
CA VAL A 12 -4.36 -17.56 -13.55
C VAL A 12 -4.42 -17.80 -15.06
N GLY A 13 -3.35 -17.50 -15.79
CA GLY A 13 -3.28 -17.59 -17.25
C GLY A 13 -3.78 -16.33 -17.98
N LYS A 14 -3.92 -16.45 -19.29
CA LYS A 14 -4.30 -15.36 -20.21
C LYS A 14 -5.69 -15.49 -20.84
N ASN A 15 -6.40 -16.58 -20.57
CA ASN A 15 -7.69 -16.89 -21.20
C ASN A 15 -8.90 -16.42 -20.39
N LYS A 16 -8.69 -15.87 -19.19
CA LYS A 16 -9.73 -15.33 -18.29
C LYS A 16 -9.16 -14.17 -17.47
N TRP A 17 -10.03 -13.30 -16.96
CA TRP A 17 -9.64 -12.28 -15.99
C TRP A 17 -9.37 -12.88 -14.62
N VAL A 18 -8.47 -12.25 -13.85
CA VAL A 18 -8.31 -12.50 -12.42
C VAL A 18 -9.65 -12.28 -11.69
N GLU A 19 -10.00 -13.23 -10.84
CA GLU A 19 -11.13 -13.14 -9.90
C GLU A 19 -10.64 -12.99 -8.46
N GLU A 20 -11.54 -12.64 -7.55
CA GLU A 20 -11.20 -12.46 -6.13
C GLU A 20 -10.60 -13.72 -5.50
N SER A 21 -11.11 -14.89 -5.88
CA SER A 21 -10.64 -16.20 -5.41
C SER A 21 -9.19 -16.49 -5.79
N ASP A 22 -8.69 -15.89 -6.87
CA ASP A 22 -7.31 -16.07 -7.34
C ASP A 22 -6.30 -15.27 -6.50
N ILE A 23 -6.73 -14.20 -5.81
CA ILE A 23 -5.84 -13.22 -5.13
C ILE A 23 -4.96 -13.88 -4.07
N ASN A 24 -5.47 -14.86 -3.34
CA ASN A 24 -4.72 -15.58 -2.31
C ASN A 24 -3.47 -16.27 -2.85
N ASN A 25 -3.43 -16.59 -4.15
CA ASN A 25 -2.28 -17.23 -4.81
C ASN A 25 -1.29 -16.22 -5.42
N LEU A 26 -1.61 -14.92 -5.43
CA LEU A 26 -0.79 -13.84 -5.99
C LEU A 26 0.04 -13.16 -4.90
N VAL A 27 0.94 -13.91 -4.28
CA VAL A 27 1.67 -13.50 -3.07
C VAL A 27 2.61 -12.32 -3.34
N TYR A 28 3.25 -12.25 -4.50
CA TYR A 28 4.12 -11.14 -4.86
C TYR A 28 3.31 -9.88 -5.16
N LEU A 29 2.13 -10.00 -5.78
CA LEU A 29 1.20 -8.88 -5.92
C LEU A 29 0.72 -8.34 -4.57
N GLN A 30 0.40 -9.21 -3.61
CA GLN A 30 0.04 -8.77 -2.25
C GLN A 30 1.22 -8.06 -1.56
N ALA A 31 2.45 -8.55 -1.75
CA ALA A 31 3.65 -7.91 -1.24
C ALA A 31 3.88 -6.51 -1.86
N ILE A 32 3.59 -6.32 -3.15
CA ILE A 32 3.61 -5.00 -3.81
C ILE A 32 2.63 -4.04 -3.13
N VAL A 33 1.41 -4.49 -2.83
CA VAL A 33 0.42 -3.63 -2.16
C VAL A 33 0.88 -3.28 -0.75
N LYS A 34 1.40 -4.25 0.01
CA LYS A 34 1.96 -3.98 1.35
C LYS A 34 3.09 -2.96 1.31
N GLU A 35 4.06 -3.12 0.40
CA GLU A 35 5.18 -2.18 0.27
C GLU A 35 4.73 -0.79 -0.20
N THR A 36 3.71 -0.72 -1.05
CA THR A 36 3.10 0.55 -1.46
C THR A 36 2.46 1.25 -0.27
N LEU A 37 1.71 0.53 0.58
CA LEU A 37 1.09 1.09 1.79
C LEU A 37 2.12 1.46 2.87
N ARG A 38 3.26 0.77 2.92
CA ARG A 38 4.38 1.14 3.80
C ARG A 38 4.93 2.51 3.41
N LEU A 39 5.33 2.66 2.15
CA LEU A 39 5.93 3.89 1.65
C LEU A 39 4.93 5.03 1.49
N TYR A 40 3.70 4.73 1.07
CA TYR A 40 2.68 5.75 0.80
C TYR A 40 1.40 5.43 1.57
N PRO A 41 1.42 5.52 2.91
CA PRO A 41 0.23 5.26 3.72
C PRO A 41 -0.88 6.26 3.38
N PRO A 42 -2.15 5.81 3.25
CA PRO A 42 -3.27 6.69 2.90
C PRO A 42 -3.46 7.87 3.86
N GLY A 43 -3.12 7.68 5.14
CA GLY A 43 -3.12 8.71 6.18
C GLY A 43 -1.75 8.83 6.85
N PRO A 44 -0.81 9.62 6.31
CA PRO A 44 0.57 9.69 6.81
C PRO A 44 0.69 10.16 8.27
N LEU A 45 -0.25 10.96 8.75
CA LEU A 45 -0.33 11.43 10.14
C LEU A 45 -1.51 10.83 10.94
N SER A 46 -2.15 9.79 10.39
CA SER A 46 -3.42 9.26 10.87
C SER A 46 -4.52 10.33 10.97
N VAL A 47 -5.71 9.93 11.43
CA VAL A 47 -6.73 10.89 11.86
C VAL A 47 -6.30 11.44 13.22
N PRO A 48 -6.46 12.76 13.48
CA PRO A 48 -6.17 13.32 14.79
C PRO A 48 -6.98 12.68 15.92
N HIS A 49 -6.30 12.38 17.02
CA HIS A 49 -6.91 11.92 18.26
C HIS A 49 -6.89 13.06 19.30
N GLU A 50 -7.69 12.92 20.35
CA GLU A 50 -7.70 13.83 21.49
C GLU A 50 -7.64 13.03 22.80
N ALA A 51 -6.81 13.46 23.74
CA ALA A 51 -6.75 12.87 25.08
C ALA A 51 -8.03 13.21 25.85
N MET A 52 -8.85 12.20 26.19
CA MET A 52 -10.10 12.41 26.93
C MET A 52 -9.89 12.69 28.43
N GLU A 53 -8.72 12.34 28.94
CA GLU A 53 -8.25 12.52 30.31
C GLU A 53 -6.73 12.70 30.30
N ASP A 54 -6.19 13.20 31.40
CA ASP A 54 -4.74 13.30 31.59
C ASP A 54 -4.12 11.90 31.51
N CYS A 55 -3.09 11.72 30.68
CA CYS A 55 -2.44 10.43 30.48
C CYS A 55 -0.92 10.57 30.36
N ASN A 56 -0.23 9.43 30.32
CA ASN A 56 1.21 9.38 30.09
C ASN A 56 1.52 8.49 28.89
N VAL A 57 2.32 8.98 27.95
CA VAL A 57 2.75 8.22 26.76
C VAL A 57 4.26 8.34 26.61
N GLY A 58 4.96 7.21 26.61
CA GLY A 58 6.43 7.21 26.45
C GLY A 58 7.18 8.03 27.51
N GLY A 59 6.64 8.17 28.72
CA GLY A 59 7.20 8.97 29.80
C GLY A 59 6.80 10.46 29.78
N TYR A 60 6.03 10.90 28.78
CA TYR A 60 5.52 12.27 28.68
C TYR A 60 4.12 12.38 29.27
N HIS A 61 3.90 13.38 30.12
CA HIS A 61 2.57 13.74 30.59
C HIS A 61 1.81 14.51 29.51
N ILE A 62 0.59 14.05 29.22
CA ILE A 62 -0.29 14.59 28.19
C ILE A 62 -1.59 15.03 28.86
N PRO A 63 -1.84 16.35 28.99
CA PRO A 63 -3.07 16.86 29.55
C PRO A 63 -4.30 16.49 28.71
N LYS A 64 -5.45 16.36 29.36
CA LYS A 64 -6.76 16.26 28.71
C LYS A 64 -6.96 17.38 27.67
N GLY A 65 -7.59 17.04 26.54
CA GLY A 65 -7.84 17.95 25.42
C GLY A 65 -6.65 18.12 24.48
N THR A 66 -5.51 17.51 24.77
CA THR A 66 -4.35 17.56 23.86
C THR A 66 -4.65 16.76 22.58
N ARG A 67 -4.42 17.40 21.42
CA ARG A 67 -4.50 16.75 20.11
C ARG A 67 -3.25 15.95 19.83
N LEU A 68 -3.43 14.70 19.40
CA LEU A 68 -2.38 13.74 19.12
C LEU A 68 -2.43 13.32 17.65
N LEU A 69 -1.28 13.27 17.00
CA LEU A 69 -1.12 12.78 15.63
C LEU A 69 -0.10 11.65 15.62
N VAL A 70 -0.45 10.52 15.01
CA VAL A 70 0.46 9.38 14.87
C VAL A 70 1.18 9.52 13.54
N ASN A 71 2.49 9.74 13.55
CA ASN A 71 3.28 9.87 12.34
C ASN A 71 3.58 8.50 11.72
N VAL A 72 2.58 7.93 11.04
CA VAL A 72 2.65 6.64 10.34
C VAL A 72 3.73 6.67 9.25
N TRP A 73 3.86 7.77 8.52
CA TRP A 73 4.87 7.93 7.47
C TRP A 73 6.29 7.72 8.01
N LYS A 74 6.60 8.32 9.17
CA LYS A 74 7.91 8.18 9.83
C LYS A 74 8.11 6.79 10.40
N LEU A 75 7.07 6.21 11.02
CA LEU A 75 7.12 4.87 11.61
C LEU A 75 7.44 3.81 10.56
N HIS A 76 6.78 3.91 9.41
CA HIS A 76 6.99 3.01 8.27
C HIS A 76 8.35 3.18 7.57
N ARG A 77 9.13 4.21 7.93
CA ARG A 77 10.47 4.51 7.40
C ARG A 77 11.55 4.47 8.47
N ASP A 78 11.25 3.97 9.66
CA ASP A 78 12.23 3.90 10.73
C ASP A 78 13.35 2.91 10.34
N PRO A 79 14.61 3.38 10.15
CA PRO A 79 15.71 2.50 9.73
C PRO A 79 16.08 1.46 10.79
N ARG A 80 15.59 1.59 12.03
CA ARG A 80 15.77 0.59 13.09
C ARG A 80 14.91 -0.65 12.86
N ILE A 81 13.85 -0.52 12.06
CA ILE A 81 12.88 -1.60 11.77
C ILE A 81 12.94 -2.01 10.30
N TRP A 82 13.06 -1.03 9.40
CA TRP A 82 13.01 -1.23 7.96
C TRP A 82 14.39 -1.00 7.34
N SER A 83 15.01 -2.07 6.82
CA SER A 83 16.24 -1.94 6.03
C SER A 83 15.95 -1.21 4.72
N ASP A 84 16.85 -0.28 4.35
CA ASP A 84 16.71 0.59 3.18
C ASP A 84 15.30 1.21 3.10
N PRO A 85 14.90 2.03 4.09
CA PRO A 85 13.50 2.39 4.33
C PRO A 85 12.86 3.17 3.19
N GLU A 86 13.65 3.89 2.39
CA GLU A 86 13.16 4.65 1.24
C GLU A 86 13.09 3.81 -0.05
N THR A 87 13.66 2.61 -0.05
CA THR A 87 13.66 1.72 -1.23
C THR A 87 12.38 0.91 -1.28
N PHE A 88 11.71 0.97 -2.44
CA PHE A 88 10.58 0.11 -2.76
C PHE A 88 11.06 -1.34 -2.99
N MET A 89 10.85 -2.20 -2.00
CA MET A 89 11.29 -3.61 -2.02
C MET A 89 10.20 -4.55 -1.49
N PRO A 90 9.26 -5.00 -2.34
CA PRO A 90 8.19 -5.93 -1.95
C PRO A 90 8.70 -7.22 -1.30
N GLU A 91 9.91 -7.67 -1.68
CA GLU A 91 10.55 -8.89 -1.18
C GLU A 91 10.66 -8.94 0.35
N ARG A 92 10.68 -7.78 1.03
CA ARG A 92 10.70 -7.73 2.51
C ARG A 92 9.49 -8.40 3.15
N PHE A 93 8.33 -8.35 2.49
CA PHE A 93 7.10 -8.99 2.96
C PHE A 93 7.00 -10.49 2.59
N LEU A 94 7.99 -11.01 1.88
CA LEU A 94 8.11 -12.43 1.54
C LEU A 94 9.23 -13.14 2.33
N THR A 95 10.02 -12.38 3.09
CA THR A 95 11.23 -12.88 3.76
C THR A 95 11.23 -12.51 5.24
N ASN A 96 11.49 -11.26 5.57
CA ASN A 96 11.74 -10.82 6.95
C ASN A 96 10.48 -10.31 7.67
N HIS A 97 9.42 -9.97 6.93
CA HIS A 97 8.17 -9.42 7.46
C HIS A 97 6.94 -10.20 6.95
N THR A 98 7.03 -11.54 6.89
CA THR A 98 5.95 -12.41 6.38
C THR A 98 4.67 -12.33 7.23
N GLU A 99 4.84 -12.24 8.55
CA GLU A 99 3.75 -12.21 9.54
C GLU A 99 3.13 -10.82 9.72
N VAL A 100 3.65 -9.81 9.02
CA VAL A 100 3.13 -8.45 9.11
C VAL A 100 1.88 -8.32 8.25
N ASP A 101 0.76 -8.00 8.88
CA ASP A 101 -0.52 -7.77 8.22
C ASP A 101 -1.06 -6.36 8.50
N VAL A 102 -2.16 -6.01 7.82
CA VAL A 102 -2.75 -4.66 7.90
C VAL A 102 -3.65 -4.46 9.12
N GLY A 103 -3.92 -5.51 9.90
CA GLY A 103 -4.89 -5.58 11.00
C GLY A 103 -4.52 -4.77 12.24
N GLY A 104 -3.37 -4.11 12.24
CA GLY A 104 -2.99 -3.12 13.24
C GLY A 104 -2.52 -3.71 14.57
N GLN A 105 -2.09 -4.98 14.59
CA GLN A 105 -1.47 -5.61 15.75
C GLN A 105 0.07 -5.51 15.71
N GLN A 106 0.65 -5.30 14.53
CA GLN A 106 2.07 -5.09 14.28
C GLN A 106 2.33 -3.58 14.17
N PHE A 107 2.74 -2.95 15.26
CA PHE A 107 2.81 -1.48 15.34
C PHE A 107 3.85 -0.85 14.41
N GLU A 108 4.83 -1.61 13.93
CA GLU A 108 5.76 -1.17 12.89
C GLU A 108 5.09 -0.91 11.52
N TYR A 109 3.89 -1.47 11.31
CA TYR A 109 3.14 -1.40 10.06
C TYR A 109 1.65 -1.23 10.32
N THR A 110 1.18 0.02 10.36
CA THR A 110 -0.21 0.39 10.65
C THR A 110 -0.80 1.31 9.58
N PRO A 111 -0.85 0.92 8.30
CA PRO A 111 -1.35 1.78 7.21
C PRO A 111 -2.83 2.17 7.37
N PHE A 112 -3.59 1.40 8.14
CA PHE A 112 -5.00 1.64 8.44
C PHE A 112 -5.25 2.02 9.91
N GLY A 113 -4.18 2.41 10.63
CA GLY A 113 -4.24 2.66 12.07
C GLY A 113 -4.40 1.40 12.90
N SER A 114 -4.78 1.57 14.17
CA SER A 114 -4.95 0.48 15.14
C SER A 114 -5.98 0.85 16.21
N GLY A 115 -6.47 -0.15 16.95
CA GLY A 115 -7.36 0.01 18.09
C GLY A 115 -8.76 0.51 17.72
N ARG A 116 -9.41 1.23 18.65
CA ARG A 116 -10.83 1.63 18.57
C ARG A 116 -11.18 2.53 17.36
N ARG A 117 -10.17 3.11 16.71
CA ARG A 117 -10.31 4.04 15.58
C ARG A 117 -9.58 3.55 14.32
N SER A 118 -9.28 2.25 14.25
CA SER A 118 -8.79 1.64 13.02
C SER A 118 -9.77 1.84 11.86
N CYS A 119 -9.26 1.87 10.64
CA CYS A 119 -10.07 2.14 9.46
C CYS A 119 -11.16 1.06 9.29
N PRO A 120 -12.45 1.41 9.30
CA PRO A 120 -13.52 0.43 9.10
C PRO A 120 -13.57 -0.12 7.66
N GLY A 121 -12.96 0.58 6.70
CA GLY A 121 -12.90 0.19 5.28
C GLY A 121 -11.70 -0.69 4.92
N MET A 122 -10.88 -1.12 5.88
CA MET A 122 -9.62 -1.84 5.64
C MET A 122 -9.81 -3.10 4.76
N THR A 123 -10.71 -4.00 5.13
CA THR A 123 -10.94 -5.25 4.38
C THR A 123 -11.35 -4.99 2.94
N PHE A 124 -12.32 -4.09 2.76
CA PHE A 124 -12.81 -3.69 1.43
C PHE A 124 -11.69 -3.05 0.58
N ALA A 125 -10.92 -2.14 1.18
CA ALA A 125 -9.81 -1.47 0.50
C ALA A 125 -8.76 -2.48 0.02
N MET A 126 -8.42 -3.49 0.84
CA MET A 126 -7.47 -4.54 0.44
C MET A 126 -8.02 -5.40 -0.70
N GLN A 127 -9.27 -5.85 -0.61
CA GLN A 127 -9.91 -6.66 -1.66
C GLN A 127 -9.92 -5.92 -3.01
N VAL A 128 -10.42 -4.68 -3.01
CA VAL A 128 -10.49 -3.85 -4.24
C VAL A 128 -9.11 -3.55 -4.78
N THR A 129 -8.16 -3.13 -3.92
CA THR A 129 -6.81 -2.77 -4.38
C THR A 129 -6.09 -3.95 -5.02
N HIS A 130 -6.15 -5.13 -4.40
CA HIS A 130 -5.54 -6.33 -4.97
C HIS A 130 -6.17 -6.71 -6.32
N LEU A 131 -7.50 -6.77 -6.40
CA LEU A 131 -8.20 -7.15 -7.62
C LEU A 131 -7.99 -6.14 -8.75
N THR A 132 -8.08 -4.84 -8.46
CA THR A 132 -7.83 -3.78 -9.43
C THR A 132 -6.40 -3.83 -9.94
N LEU A 133 -5.41 -3.93 -9.06
CA LEU A 133 -4.01 -4.02 -9.47
C LEU A 133 -3.74 -5.27 -10.30
N ALA A 134 -4.30 -6.42 -9.90
CA ALA A 134 -4.13 -7.67 -10.63
C ALA A 134 -4.70 -7.59 -12.05
N ARG A 135 -5.93 -7.08 -12.20
CA ARG A 135 -6.55 -6.91 -13.52
C ARG A 135 -5.83 -5.89 -14.38
N LEU A 136 -5.38 -4.77 -13.81
CA LEU A 136 -4.59 -3.77 -14.54
C LEU A 136 -3.28 -4.39 -15.08
N LEU A 137 -2.54 -5.12 -14.25
CA LEU A 137 -1.28 -5.75 -14.65
C LEU A 137 -1.49 -6.93 -15.60
N GLN A 138 -2.58 -7.68 -15.45
CA GLN A 138 -2.93 -8.77 -16.36
C GLN A 138 -3.28 -8.21 -17.75
N GLY A 139 -4.11 -7.17 -17.77
CA GLY A 139 -4.69 -6.62 -18.98
C GLY A 139 -3.78 -5.67 -19.74
N PHE A 140 -2.84 -4.98 -19.09
CA PHE A 140 -2.12 -3.87 -19.72
C PHE A 140 -0.64 -3.87 -19.40
N ASP A 141 0.14 -3.47 -20.39
CA ASP A 141 1.50 -2.98 -20.19
C ASP A 141 1.46 -1.46 -20.05
N PHE A 142 2.31 -0.94 -19.17
CA PHE A 142 2.38 0.48 -18.85
C PHE A 142 3.76 1.02 -19.21
N LYS A 143 3.80 2.15 -19.88
CA LYS A 143 5.01 2.94 -20.14
C LYS A 143 4.79 4.40 -19.79
N THR A 144 5.86 5.12 -19.50
CA THR A 144 5.82 6.57 -19.43
C THR A 144 6.09 7.17 -20.82
N PRO A 145 5.62 8.39 -21.10
CA PRO A 145 6.03 9.12 -22.31
C PRO A 145 7.56 9.19 -22.38
N ALA A 146 8.12 8.77 -23.51
CA ALA A 146 9.57 8.70 -23.75
C ALA A 146 10.36 7.86 -22.73
N ASP A 147 9.72 6.89 -22.06
CA ASP A 147 10.32 6.06 -21.00
C ASP A 147 10.94 6.88 -19.85
N ALA A 148 10.42 8.11 -19.63
CA ALA A 148 10.89 9.01 -18.58
C ALA A 148 10.61 8.44 -17.18
N PRO A 149 11.46 8.73 -16.17
CA PRO A 149 11.19 8.34 -14.79
C PRO A 149 9.92 9.02 -14.28
N VAL A 150 9.17 8.32 -13.43
CA VAL A 150 8.01 8.89 -12.72
C VAL A 150 8.50 9.70 -11.54
N ASP A 151 8.08 10.96 -11.44
CA ASP A 151 8.32 11.76 -10.23
C ASP A 151 7.50 11.17 -9.07
N MET A 152 8.21 10.77 -8.01
CA MET A 152 7.62 10.20 -6.81
C MET A 152 7.43 11.22 -5.69
N THR A 153 7.76 12.50 -5.92
CA THR A 153 7.58 13.59 -4.96
C THR A 153 6.14 13.67 -4.48
N GLU A 154 5.98 13.75 -3.15
CA GLU A 154 4.68 13.85 -2.48
C GLU A 154 4.16 15.28 -2.55
N GLY A 155 2.89 15.44 -2.91
CA GLY A 155 2.17 16.71 -2.92
C GLY A 155 1.55 17.05 -1.56
N LEU A 156 1.07 18.28 -1.42
CA LEU A 156 0.37 18.72 -0.21
C LEU A 156 -1.04 18.14 -0.13
N GLY A 157 -1.38 17.49 0.98
CA GLY A 157 -2.71 16.93 1.19
C GLY A 157 -2.88 16.27 2.57
N ILE A 158 -4.11 15.86 2.89
CA ILE A 158 -4.40 15.02 4.06
C ILE A 158 -3.94 13.57 3.80
N THR A 159 -3.97 13.15 2.54
CA THR A 159 -3.37 11.91 2.03
C THR A 159 -1.95 12.20 1.49
N LEU A 160 -1.38 11.29 0.69
CA LEU A 160 -0.13 11.50 -0.03
C LEU A 160 -0.36 11.52 -1.55
N PRO A 161 -0.94 12.60 -2.11
CA PRO A 161 -1.05 12.73 -3.56
C PRO A 161 0.36 12.88 -4.17
N LYS A 162 0.48 12.69 -5.47
CA LYS A 162 1.71 13.08 -6.17
C LYS A 162 1.76 14.58 -6.37
N ALA A 163 2.97 15.15 -6.29
CA ALA A 163 3.22 16.56 -6.57
C ALA A 163 2.92 16.93 -8.03
N THR A 164 3.16 15.99 -8.96
CA THR A 164 2.87 16.15 -10.39
C THR A 164 1.96 15.02 -10.89
N PRO A 165 1.04 15.28 -11.84
CA PRO A 165 0.27 14.24 -12.49
C PRO A 165 1.14 13.15 -13.12
N VAL A 166 0.71 11.88 -13.03
CA VAL A 166 1.36 10.78 -13.74
C VAL A 166 0.72 10.62 -15.10
N HIS A 167 1.53 10.63 -16.15
CA HIS A 167 1.11 10.26 -17.48
C HIS A 167 1.63 8.86 -17.82
N VAL A 168 0.74 7.98 -18.26
CA VAL A 168 1.08 6.62 -18.69
C VAL A 168 0.47 6.34 -20.06
N LEU A 169 1.21 5.59 -20.87
CA LEU A 169 0.76 4.93 -22.08
C LEU A 169 0.41 3.50 -21.71
N ILE A 170 -0.80 3.07 -22.06
CA ILE A 170 -1.31 1.72 -21.78
C ILE A 170 -1.49 0.96 -23.08
N THR A 171 -1.03 -0.29 -23.12
CA THR A 171 -1.20 -1.19 -24.27
C THR A 171 -1.81 -2.51 -23.82
N PRO A 172 -2.87 -3.02 -24.50
CA PRO A 172 -3.47 -4.32 -24.16
C PRO A 172 -2.48 -5.48 -24.26
N ARG A 173 -2.62 -6.47 -23.35
CA ARG A 173 -1.79 -7.69 -23.29
C ARG A 173 -2.55 -8.98 -23.60
N LEU A 174 -3.86 -8.99 -23.41
CA LEU A 174 -4.72 -10.17 -23.59
C LEU A 174 -5.38 -10.16 -24.97
N SER A 175 -6.10 -11.23 -25.30
CA SER A 175 -6.95 -11.27 -26.51
C SER A 175 -7.99 -10.14 -26.47
N SER A 176 -8.25 -9.52 -27.61
CA SER A 176 -9.28 -8.47 -27.76
C SER A 176 -10.66 -8.91 -27.30
N GLU A 177 -10.96 -10.21 -27.37
CA GLU A 177 -12.21 -10.82 -26.91
C GLU A 177 -12.48 -10.63 -25.41
N LEU A 178 -11.43 -10.42 -24.61
CA LEU A 178 -11.55 -10.23 -23.16
C LEU A 178 -11.82 -8.78 -22.75
N TYR A 179 -11.72 -7.81 -23.66
CA TYR A 179 -11.93 -6.37 -23.39
C TYR A 179 -13.29 -5.84 -23.87
N GLY A 180 -14.22 -6.73 -24.20
CA GLY A 180 -15.51 -6.44 -24.84
C GLY A 180 -16.27 -5.24 -24.31
#